data_AF-A0A8T4HDR7-F1
#
_entry.id   AF-A0A8T4HDR7-F1
#
_cell.length_a   1.000
_cell.length_b   1.000
_cell.length_c   1.000
_cell.angle_alpha   90.00
_cell.angle_beta   90.00
_cell.angle_gamma   90.00
#
_symmetry.space_group_name_H-M   'P 1'
#
loop_
_entity.id
_entity.type
_entity.pdbx_description
1 polymer ?
#
loop_
_entity_poly.entity_id
_entity_poly.type
_entity_poly.pdbx_seq_one_letter_code
_entity_poly.pdbx_strand_id
1 'polypeptide(L)'
;MLLTTTPTIEGQAVTQYLGIVSSEVIIGANVIKDAFAGLRDFFGGRSGAYERVYQEARTEALRELEQRAAALGAQAVIGVHLDFQTVGSGGMMMVGATGTAVKLRSL
;
A
#
# COMPACT_ATOMS: atom_id res chain seq x y z
N MET A 1 6.54 -10.58 -5.62
CA MET A 1 5.24 -11.22 -5.95
C MET A 1 4.37 -10.24 -6.71
N LEU A 2 3.49 -10.69 -7.60
CA LEU A 2 2.62 -9.80 -8.37
C LEU A 2 1.48 -9.27 -7.50
N LEU A 3 1.34 -7.95 -7.44
CA LEU A 3 0.21 -7.26 -6.81
C LEU A 3 -0.54 -6.50 -7.91
N THR A 4 -1.86 -6.66 -7.99
CA THR A 4 -2.68 -5.94 -8.97
C THR A 4 -3.98 -5.46 -8.37
N THR A 5 -4.45 -4.31 -8.83
CA THR A 5 -5.77 -3.77 -8.50
C THR A 5 -6.88 -4.47 -9.28
N THR A 6 -6.54 -5.20 -10.36
CA THR A 6 -7.51 -5.99 -11.13
C THR A 6 -7.90 -7.27 -10.39
N PRO A 7 -9.12 -7.78 -10.59
CA PRO A 7 -9.56 -9.04 -9.99
C PRO A 7 -8.98 -10.27 -10.70
N THR A 8 -8.36 -10.11 -11.87
CA THR A 8 -7.81 -11.20 -12.69
C THR A 8 -6.44 -10.82 -13.26
N ILE A 9 -5.68 -11.84 -13.66
CA ILE A 9 -4.37 -11.70 -14.33
C ILE A 9 -4.48 -12.38 -15.69
N GLU A 10 -4.23 -11.64 -16.77
CA GLU A 10 -4.29 -12.19 -18.13
C GLU A 10 -3.19 -13.24 -18.34
N GLY A 11 -3.53 -14.34 -19.03
CA GLY A 11 -2.61 -15.45 -19.29
C GLY A 11 -2.34 -16.37 -18.09
N GLN A 12 -2.93 -16.12 -16.92
CA GLN A 12 -2.80 -16.96 -15.74
C GLN A 12 -4.15 -17.21 -15.06
N ALA A 13 -4.45 -18.46 -14.73
CA ALA A 13 -5.66 -18.82 -13.99
C ALA A 13 -5.38 -18.87 -12.48
N VAL A 14 -6.32 -18.33 -11.68
CA VAL A 14 -6.34 -18.54 -10.23
C VAL A 14 -6.73 -19.99 -9.94
N THR A 15 -5.86 -20.72 -9.25
CA THR A 15 -6.09 -22.12 -8.88
C THR A 15 -6.56 -22.29 -7.44
N GLN A 16 -6.24 -21.33 -6.57
CA GLN A 16 -6.65 -21.35 -5.17
C GLN A 16 -6.72 -19.92 -4.62
N TYR A 17 -7.78 -19.63 -3.86
CA TYR A 17 -7.92 -18.43 -3.05
C TYR A 17 -7.47 -18.76 -1.62
N LEU A 18 -6.54 -17.98 -1.08
CA LEU A 18 -5.94 -18.18 0.25
C LEU A 18 -6.52 -17.24 1.30
N GLY A 19 -7.54 -16.45 0.93
CA GLY A 19 -8.22 -15.50 1.79
C GLY A 19 -7.76 -14.06 1.58
N ILE A 20 -8.38 -13.18 2.38
CA ILE A 20 -8.07 -11.76 2.39
C ILE A 20 -6.78 -11.53 3.16
N VAL A 21 -5.94 -10.64 2.63
CA VAL A 21 -4.78 -10.09 3.33
C VAL A 21 -4.95 -8.58 3.47
N SER A 22 -4.49 -8.04 4.60
CA SER A 22 -4.46 -6.61 4.86
C SER A 22 -3.12 -6.20 5.45
N SER A 23 -2.79 -4.91 5.39
CA SER A 23 -1.63 -4.29 6.04
C SER A 23 -1.92 -2.82 6.31
N GLU A 24 -1.31 -2.28 7.36
CA GLU A 24 -1.64 -0.95 7.87
C GLU A 24 -0.35 -0.24 8.30
N VAL A 25 -0.04 0.90 7.66
CA VAL A 25 1.14 1.72 7.98
C VAL A 25 0.67 3.06 8.52
N ILE A 26 1.16 3.44 9.70
CA ILE A 26 0.81 4.71 10.36
C ILE A 26 1.99 5.68 10.29
N ILE A 27 1.73 6.84 9.71
CA ILE A 27 2.65 7.97 9.62
C ILE A 27 2.36 8.94 10.77
N GLY A 28 3.38 9.19 11.59
CA GLY A 28 3.30 10.09 12.73
C GLY A 28 3.19 11.57 12.33
N ALA A 29 2.52 12.35 13.16
CA ALA A 29 2.31 13.78 12.95
C ALA A 29 3.62 14.59 12.84
N ASN A 30 4.66 14.17 13.53
CA ASN A 30 5.97 14.85 13.48
C ASN A 30 6.63 14.68 12.11
N VAL A 31 6.55 13.50 11.49
CA VAL A 31 7.07 13.25 10.14
C VAL A 31 6.36 14.15 9.11
N ILE A 32 5.05 14.29 9.25
CA ILE A 32 4.25 15.18 8.40
C ILE A 32 4.66 16.65 8.63
N LYS A 33 4.78 17.10 9.88
CA LYS A 33 5.21 18.47 10.21
C LYS A 33 6.62 18.80 9.71
N ASP A 34 7.55 17.87 9.83
CA ASP A 34 8.93 18.05 9.36
C ASP A 34 8.99 18.13 7.83
N ALA A 35 8.18 17.31 7.14
CA ALA A 35 8.00 17.43 5.70
C ALA A 35 7.43 18.81 5.31
N PHE A 36 6.48 19.35 6.09
CA PHE A 36 5.94 20.71 5.88
C PHE A 36 6.96 21.83 6.17
N ALA A 37 7.81 21.67 7.19
CA ALA A 37 8.85 22.65 7.51
C ALA A 37 9.88 22.75 6.39
N GLY A 38 10.23 21.63 5.74
CA GLY A 38 11.14 21.58 4.60
C GLY A 38 10.58 22.07 3.26
N LEU A 39 9.26 22.33 3.17
CA LEU A 39 8.57 22.76 1.93
C LEU A 39 8.44 24.27 1.79
N ARG A 40 8.76 25.04 2.83
CA ARG A 40 8.50 26.48 2.88
C ARG A 40 9.30 27.29 1.84
N ASP A 41 10.30 26.68 1.20
CA ASP A 41 11.14 27.31 0.16
C ASP A 41 10.77 26.93 -1.29
N PHE A 42 9.77 26.06 -1.51
CA PHE A 42 9.42 25.58 -2.86
C PHE A 42 7.95 25.89 -3.23
N PHE A 43 7.71 27.11 -3.70
CA PHE A 43 6.46 27.47 -4.35
C PHE A 43 6.30 26.68 -5.66
N GLY A 44 5.34 25.76 -5.73
CA GLY A 44 4.91 25.20 -7.02
C GLY A 44 4.28 23.81 -6.97
N GLY A 45 2.95 23.74 -6.79
CA GLY A 45 2.05 22.68 -7.29
C GLY A 45 2.18 21.24 -6.75
N ARG A 46 3.40 20.72 -6.56
CA ARG A 46 3.72 19.39 -6.03
C ARG A 46 4.70 19.54 -4.87
N SER A 47 4.21 19.23 -3.68
CA SER A 47 5.03 19.27 -2.47
C SER A 47 5.91 18.02 -2.43
N GLY A 48 7.10 18.07 -3.04
CA GLY A 48 7.97 16.90 -3.19
C GLY A 48 8.34 16.20 -1.87
N ALA A 49 8.32 16.88 -0.73
CA ALA A 49 8.48 16.23 0.58
C ALA A 49 7.21 15.49 1.04
N TYR A 50 6.02 16.07 0.81
CA TYR A 50 4.74 15.46 1.16
C TYR A 50 4.49 14.20 0.32
N GLU A 51 4.71 14.30 -1.00
CA GLU A 51 4.56 13.16 -1.91
C GLU A 51 5.51 12.01 -1.55
N ARG A 52 6.75 12.31 -1.12
CA ARG A 52 7.71 11.30 -0.66
C ARG A 52 7.17 10.52 0.53
N VAL A 53 6.64 11.20 1.54
CA VAL A 53 6.07 10.55 2.73
C VAL A 53 4.91 9.61 2.37
N TYR A 54 4.03 10.02 1.44
CA TYR A 54 2.96 9.15 0.95
C TYR A 54 3.47 7.96 0.15
N GLN A 55 4.47 8.18 -0.70
CA GLN A 55 5.09 7.11 -1.50
C GLN A 55 5.77 6.07 -0.61
N GLU A 56 6.50 6.51 0.41
CA GLU A 56 7.16 5.65 1.38
C GLU A 56 6.14 4.81 2.15
N ALA A 57 5.08 5.44 2.67
CA ALA A 57 4.05 4.72 3.41
C ALA A 57 3.26 3.73 2.54
N ARG A 58 2.95 4.10 1.29
CA ARG A 58 2.34 3.18 0.31
C ARG A 58 3.26 2.00 0.02
N THR A 59 4.55 2.26 -0.18
CA THR A 59 5.53 1.22 -0.49
C THR A 59 5.65 0.24 0.67
N GLU A 60 5.71 0.74 1.90
CA GLU A 60 5.78 -0.11 3.09
C GLU A 60 4.49 -0.92 3.27
N ALA A 61 3.32 -0.32 3.08
CA ALA A 61 2.05 -1.04 3.17
C ALA A 61 1.98 -2.18 2.14
N LEU A 62 2.33 -1.92 0.88
CA LEU A 62 2.36 -2.95 -0.15
C LEU A 62 3.39 -4.05 0.15
N ARG A 63 4.54 -3.69 0.76
CA ARG A 63 5.56 -4.65 1.17
C ARG A 63 5.07 -5.56 2.29
N GLU A 64 4.40 -5.02 3.30
CA GLU A 64 3.78 -5.83 4.36
C GLU A 64 2.67 -6.73 3.82
N LEU A 65 1.82 -6.21 2.92
CA LEU A 65 0.78 -6.98 2.25
C LEU A 65 1.38 -8.18 1.50
N GLU A 66 2.50 -7.94 0.79
CA GLU A 66 3.25 -8.98 0.10
C GLU A 66 3.78 -10.04 1.07
N GLN A 67 4.40 -9.62 2.18
CA GLN A 67 4.93 -10.56 3.18
C GLN A 67 3.82 -11.42 3.81
N ARG A 68 2.67 -10.82 4.14
CA ARG A 68 1.52 -11.54 4.70
C ARG A 68 0.94 -12.54 3.69
N ALA A 69 0.83 -12.16 2.41
CA ALA A 69 0.41 -13.09 1.36
C ALA A 69 1.42 -14.22 1.14
N ALA A 70 2.73 -13.92 1.19
CA ALA A 70 3.78 -14.91 1.03
C ALA A 70 3.76 -15.94 2.16
N ALA A 71 3.47 -15.52 3.39
CA ALA A 71 3.29 -16.42 4.54
C ALA A 71 2.15 -17.43 4.36
N LEU A 72 1.14 -17.10 3.55
CA LEU A 72 0.06 -18.01 3.17
C LEU A 72 0.43 -18.94 2.00
N GLY A 73 1.60 -18.75 1.38
CA GLY A 73 2.02 -19.46 0.18
C GLY A 73 1.38 -18.92 -1.10
N ALA A 74 0.99 -17.64 -1.11
CA ALA A 74 0.46 -16.98 -2.30
C ALA A 74 1.55 -16.73 -3.35
N GLN A 75 1.13 -16.67 -4.61
CA GLN A 75 1.97 -16.28 -5.74
C GLN A 75 1.62 -14.88 -6.26
N ALA A 76 0.40 -14.41 -5.96
CA ALA A 76 -0.06 -13.05 -6.25
C ALA A 76 -1.08 -12.58 -5.23
N VAL A 77 -1.31 -11.26 -5.22
CA VAL A 77 -2.47 -10.62 -4.59
C VAL A 77 -3.24 -9.86 -5.65
N ILE A 78 -4.51 -10.19 -5.82
CA ILE A 78 -5.43 -9.55 -6.77
C ILE A 78 -6.43 -8.67 -6.04
N GLY A 79 -7.07 -7.75 -6.77
CA GLY A 79 -8.07 -6.84 -6.22
C GLY A 79 -7.50 -5.94 -5.12
N VAL A 80 -6.23 -5.52 -5.26
CA VAL A 80 -5.59 -4.67 -4.26
C VAL A 80 -6.28 -3.32 -4.18
N HIS A 81 -6.62 -2.91 -2.96
CA HIS A 81 -7.19 -1.60 -2.65
C HIS A 81 -6.28 -0.87 -1.65
N LEU A 82 -6.09 0.43 -1.86
CA LEU A 82 -5.28 1.30 -1.00
C LEU A 82 -6.16 2.42 -0.45
N ASP A 83 -6.19 2.53 0.88
CA ASP A 83 -6.94 3.53 1.61
C ASP A 83 -5.99 4.45 2.37
N PHE A 84 -6.22 5.76 2.26
CA PHE A 84 -5.49 6.78 3.01
C PHE A 84 -6.46 7.48 3.94
N GLN A 85 -6.18 7.44 5.25
CA GLN A 85 -7.07 8.01 6.27
C GLN A 85 -6.27 8.85 7.26
N THR A 86 -6.81 10.00 7.65
CA THR A 86 -6.25 10.76 8.78
C THR A 86 -6.71 10.12 10.09
N VAL A 87 -5.76 9.86 11.00
CA VAL A 87 -6.06 9.25 12.30
C VAL A 87 -6.03 10.31 13.39
N GLY A 88 -7.18 10.48 14.06
CA GLY A 88 -7.34 11.45 15.14
C GLY A 88 -7.23 12.91 14.68
N SER A 89 -7.15 13.83 15.65
CA SER A 89 -7.04 15.28 15.41
C SER A 89 -5.60 15.78 15.25
N GLY A 90 -4.61 14.88 15.37
CA GLY A 90 -3.19 15.23 15.52
C GLY A 90 -2.38 15.35 14.24
N GLY A 91 -2.96 15.13 13.05
CA GLY A 91 -2.22 15.13 11.79
C GLY A 91 -1.43 13.84 11.52
N MET A 92 -1.86 12.73 12.12
CA MET A 92 -1.36 11.39 11.77
C MET A 92 -2.15 10.83 10.58
N MET A 93 -1.55 9.91 9.85
CA MET A 93 -2.15 9.33 8.67
C MET A 93 -1.90 7.84 8.61
N MET A 94 -2.91 7.06 8.27
CA MET A 94 -2.84 5.64 8.05
C MET A 94 -2.96 5.36 6.55
N VAL A 95 -2.13 4.44 6.08
CA VAL A 95 -2.23 3.82 4.76
C VAL A 95 -2.60 2.36 4.97
N GLY A 96 -3.83 2.01 4.61
CA GLY A 96 -4.31 0.64 4.57
C GLY A 96 -4.13 0.06 3.17
N ALA A 97 -3.68 -1.19 3.08
CA ALA A 97 -3.73 -1.97 1.85
C ALA A 97 -4.50 -3.26 2.12
N THR A 98 -5.39 -3.64 1.22
CA THR A 98 -6.14 -4.89 1.29
C THR A 98 -6.14 -5.59 -0.06
N GLY A 99 -6.31 -6.90 -0.09
CA GLY A 99 -6.44 -7.66 -1.34
C GLY A 99 -6.69 -9.14 -1.07
N THR A 100 -6.78 -9.93 -2.13
CA THR A 100 -6.99 -11.39 -2.02
C THR A 100 -5.75 -12.15 -2.45
N ALA A 101 -5.20 -12.95 -1.54
CA ALA A 101 -4.04 -13.80 -1.79
C ALA A 101 -4.43 -15.03 -2.62
N VAL A 102 -3.69 -15.31 -3.70
CA VAL A 102 -4.03 -16.38 -4.65
C VAL A 102 -2.82 -17.20 -5.11
N LYS A 103 -3.07 -18.44 -5.52
CA LYS A 103 -2.14 -19.26 -6.32
C LYS A 103 -2.53 -19.23 -7.78
N LEU A 104 -1.53 -19.25 -8.66
CA LEU A 104 -1.67 -19.10 -10.10
C LEU A 104 -1.13 -20.32 -10.85
N ARG A 105 -1.62 -20.50 -12.07
CA ARG A 105 -1.10 -21.43 -13.07
C ARG A 105 -1.11 -20.75 -14.43
N SER A 106 0.00 -20.84 -15.16
CA SER A 106 0.06 -20.41 -16.57
C SER A 106 -0.94 -21.21 -17.41
N LEU A 107 -1.61 -20.53 -18.32
CA LEU A 107 -2.53 -21.13 -19.29
C LEU A 107 -1.79 -21.77 -20.47
#